data_AF-A0A0D0DBL1-F1
#
_entry.id   AF-A0A0D0DBL1-F1
#
_cell.length_a   1.000
_cell.length_b   1.000
_cell.length_c   1.000
_cell.angle_alpha   90.00
_cell.angle_beta   90.00
_cell.angle_gamma   90.00
#
_symmetry.space_group_name_H-M   'P 1'
#
loop_
_entity.id
_entity.type
_entity.pdbx_description
1 polymer ?
#
loop_
_entity_poly.entity_id
_entity_poly.type
_entity_poly.pdbx_seq_one_letter_code
_entity_poly.pdbx_strand_id
1 'polypeptide(L)'
;MTSQAVNLHYLCYLQAINCQLQDAQAQQQRAFKEFQTNINHRVAKQHPECKDMVDIQSAQLKDREESIVEMRKQLEIDQQSMKDMLEAEKKRLREHNLCNVQEKGAAQEVFEFKNQSIEENHGDWQITGRIEDTDEVEECRINHSDKRLKQCRVWERRVNIYQCHITITQGAAEIKQKTEEEDAPIWAWFTDIMEKLGADGMSSDESMTEDKIHVVYCTKIMLWRRDLEKEMGILNSQQLHIPLKMDDSLGQQVEADTNPQ
;
A
#
# COMPACT_ATOMS: atom_id res chain seq x y z
N MET A 1 29.27 1.23 28.16
CA MET A 1 29.62 2.36 27.25
C MET A 1 30.58 1.96 26.12
N THR A 2 30.58 0.72 25.59
CA THR A 2 31.79 0.25 24.86
C THR A 2 31.60 -0.22 23.42
N SER A 3 30.38 -0.41 22.90
CA SER A 3 30.21 -0.87 21.50
C SER A 3 30.00 0.26 20.49
N GLN A 4 29.19 1.27 20.83
CA GLN A 4 28.92 2.40 19.90
C GLN A 4 30.13 3.31 19.68
N ALA A 5 30.96 3.53 20.72
CA ALA A 5 32.14 4.39 20.61
C ALA A 5 33.23 3.82 19.69
N VAL A 6 33.38 2.49 19.66
CA VAL A 6 34.38 1.81 18.81
C VAL A 6 33.98 1.93 17.33
N ASN A 7 32.68 1.83 17.01
CA ASN A 7 32.20 1.97 15.64
C ASN A 7 32.41 3.37 15.07
N LEU A 8 32.24 4.43 15.88
CA LEU A 8 32.47 5.81 15.44
C LEU A 8 33.95 6.06 15.11
N HIS A 9 34.87 5.58 15.94
CA HIS A 9 36.29 5.77 15.72
C HIS A 9 36.78 5.06 14.45
N TYR A 10 36.26 3.86 14.17
CA TYR A 10 36.56 3.12 12.95
C TYR A 10 36.07 3.83 11.68
N LEU A 11 34.85 4.40 11.71
CA LEU A 11 34.31 5.17 10.58
C LEU A 11 35.14 6.44 10.30
N CYS A 12 35.53 7.18 11.35
CA CYS A 12 36.40 8.35 11.20
C CYS A 12 37.77 7.99 10.59
N TYR A 13 38.36 6.86 11.01
CA TYR A 13 39.63 6.38 10.46
C TYR A 13 39.54 6.02 8.98
N LEU A 14 38.48 5.29 8.57
CA LEU A 14 38.25 4.96 7.16
C LEU A 14 38.04 6.21 6.30
N GLN A 15 37.31 7.21 6.83
CA GLN A 15 37.09 8.46 6.12
C GLN A 15 38.40 9.25 5.94
N ALA A 16 39.28 9.27 6.95
CA ALA A 16 40.59 9.90 6.85
C ALA A 16 41.49 9.24 5.79
N ILE A 17 41.52 7.90 5.73
CA ILE A 17 42.26 7.17 4.69
C ILE A 17 41.73 7.52 3.30
N ASN A 18 40.41 7.54 3.12
CA ASN A 18 39.80 7.84 1.83
C ASN A 18 40.15 9.26 1.35
N CYS A 19 40.12 10.25 2.25
CA CYS A 19 40.57 11.61 1.94
C CYS A 19 42.06 11.65 1.51
N GLN A 20 42.95 10.98 2.25
CA GLN A 20 44.37 10.92 1.90
C GLN A 20 44.61 10.27 0.52
N LEU A 21 43.85 9.21 0.20
CA LEU A 21 43.93 8.54 -1.08
C LEU A 21 43.49 9.45 -2.23
N GLN A 22 42.40 10.20 -2.05
CA GLN A 22 41.92 11.18 -3.03
C GLN A 22 42.93 12.31 -3.24
N ASP A 23 43.54 12.83 -2.17
CA ASP A 23 44.57 13.86 -2.26
C ASP A 23 45.82 13.36 -2.99
N ALA A 24 46.27 12.13 -2.70
CA ALA A 24 47.40 11.52 -3.39
C ALA A 24 47.11 11.33 -4.89
N GLN A 25 45.89 10.91 -5.24
CA GLN A 25 45.48 10.76 -6.63
C GLN A 25 45.42 12.13 -7.35
N ALA A 26 44.92 13.17 -6.68
CA ALA A 26 44.89 14.52 -7.21
C ALA A 26 46.31 15.08 -7.43
N GLN A 27 47.24 14.81 -6.51
CA GLN A 27 48.64 15.19 -6.66
C GLN A 27 49.32 14.48 -7.84
N GLN A 28 49.09 13.16 -8.00
CA GLN A 28 49.60 12.42 -9.16
C GLN A 28 49.07 12.98 -10.48
N GLN A 29 47.78 13.31 -10.56
CA GLN A 29 47.19 13.92 -11.75
C GLN A 29 47.78 15.29 -12.07
N ARG A 30 48.04 16.13 -11.05
CA ARG A 30 48.71 17.43 -11.25
C ARG A 30 50.14 17.26 -11.77
N ALA A 31 50.92 16.38 -11.14
CA ALA A 31 52.30 16.11 -11.55
C ALA A 31 52.37 15.56 -12.99
N PHE A 32 51.46 14.67 -13.37
CA PHE A 32 51.36 14.16 -14.73
C PHE A 32 51.01 15.28 -15.74
N LYS A 33 50.07 16.17 -15.39
CA LYS A 33 49.68 17.31 -16.23
C LYS A 33 50.83 18.29 -16.43
N GLU A 34 51.60 18.59 -15.39
CA GLU A 34 52.81 19.41 -15.47
C GLU A 34 53.87 18.77 -16.37
N PHE A 35 54.12 17.47 -16.19
CA PHE A 35 55.05 16.71 -17.02
C PHE A 35 54.67 16.75 -18.51
N GLN A 36 53.39 16.56 -18.82
CA GLN A 36 52.87 16.57 -20.18
C GLN A 36 52.98 17.97 -20.81
N THR A 37 52.74 19.02 -20.03
CA THR A 37 52.93 20.42 -20.46
C THR A 37 54.40 20.69 -20.81
N ASN A 38 55.33 20.16 -20.03
CA ASN A 38 56.77 20.31 -20.26
C ASN A 38 57.22 19.57 -21.54
N ILE A 39 56.74 18.32 -21.75
CA ILE A 39 56.98 17.58 -23.00
C ILE A 39 56.47 18.38 -24.20
N ASN A 40 55.24 18.88 -24.15
CA ASN A 40 54.65 19.61 -25.27
C ASN A 40 55.45 20.87 -25.60
N HIS A 41 55.89 21.63 -24.59
CA HIS A 41 56.78 22.78 -24.80
C HIS A 41 58.10 22.36 -25.47
N ARG A 42 58.70 21.24 -25.04
CA ARG A 42 59.97 20.76 -25.60
C ARG A 42 59.82 20.31 -27.05
N VAL A 43 58.75 19.59 -27.39
CA VAL A 43 58.44 19.14 -28.75
C VAL A 43 58.21 20.34 -29.67
N ALA A 44 57.42 21.33 -29.24
CA ALA A 44 57.15 22.54 -30.03
C ALA A 44 58.42 23.34 -30.34
N LYS A 45 59.40 23.33 -29.43
CA LYS A 45 60.70 23.99 -29.65
C LYS A 45 61.59 23.26 -30.66
N GLN A 46 61.47 21.93 -30.75
CA GLN A 46 62.32 21.11 -31.62
C GLN A 46 61.73 20.91 -33.03
N HIS A 47 60.41 20.90 -33.17
CA HIS A 47 59.72 20.59 -34.42
C HIS A 47 58.56 21.58 -34.68
N PRO A 48 58.84 22.77 -35.24
CA PRO A 48 57.81 23.77 -35.49
C PRO A 48 56.76 23.29 -36.51
N GLU A 49 57.13 22.37 -37.40
CA GLU A 49 56.24 21.78 -38.41
C GLU A 49 55.15 20.86 -37.80
N CYS A 50 55.34 20.38 -36.56
CA CYS A 50 54.38 19.51 -35.88
C CYS A 50 53.34 20.28 -35.05
N LYS A 51 53.38 21.62 -35.05
CA LYS A 51 52.52 22.45 -34.21
C LYS A 51 51.03 22.19 -34.43
N ASP A 52 50.60 22.15 -35.68
CA ASP A 52 49.18 21.96 -36.03
C ASP A 52 48.63 20.62 -35.52
N MET A 53 49.46 19.56 -35.55
CA MET A 53 49.06 18.24 -35.04
C MET A 53 48.93 18.23 -33.51
N VAL A 54 49.81 18.94 -32.80
CA VAL A 54 49.73 19.10 -31.33
C VAL A 54 48.47 19.90 -30.96
N ASP A 55 48.16 20.95 -31.71
CA ASP A 55 46.97 21.78 -31.48
C ASP A 55 45.67 20.97 -31.71
N ILE A 56 45.61 20.14 -32.77
CA ILE A 56 44.47 19.24 -33.03
C ILE A 56 44.31 18.22 -31.90
N GLN A 57 45.40 17.57 -31.45
CA GLN A 57 45.34 16.62 -30.34
C GLN A 57 44.91 17.30 -29.03
N SER A 58 45.40 18.51 -28.77
CA SER A 58 45.01 19.29 -27.59
C SER A 58 43.53 19.67 -27.61
N ALA A 59 42.98 20.04 -28.78
CA ALA A 59 41.56 20.31 -28.93
C ALA A 59 40.71 19.05 -28.67
N GLN A 60 41.08 17.90 -29.26
CA GLN A 60 40.39 16.64 -29.03
C GLN A 60 40.43 16.18 -27.57
N LEU A 61 41.56 16.40 -26.88
CA LEU A 61 41.66 16.09 -25.44
C LEU A 61 40.76 17.01 -24.62
N LYS A 62 40.68 18.30 -24.96
CA LYS A 62 39.80 19.24 -24.28
C LYS A 62 38.34 18.86 -24.42
N ASP A 63 37.89 18.50 -25.63
CA ASP A 63 36.50 18.05 -25.86
C ASP A 63 36.18 16.78 -25.06
N ARG A 64 37.13 15.84 -24.95
CA ARG A 64 36.98 14.64 -24.12
C ARG A 64 36.95 14.96 -22.62
N GLU A 65 37.78 15.89 -22.16
CA GLU A 65 37.75 16.36 -20.76
C GLU A 65 36.40 16.99 -20.43
N GLU A 66 35.87 17.84 -21.31
CA GLU A 66 34.54 18.45 -21.15
C GLU A 66 33.43 17.39 -21.11
N SER A 67 33.48 16.38 -21.99
CA SER A 67 32.54 15.25 -21.97
C SER A 67 32.59 14.43 -20.67
N ILE A 68 33.79 14.20 -20.11
CA ILE A 68 33.95 13.51 -18.82
C ILE A 68 33.38 14.34 -17.67
N VAL A 69 33.58 15.66 -17.69
CA VAL A 69 33.02 16.58 -16.68
C VAL A 69 31.48 16.52 -16.72
N GLU A 70 30.88 16.54 -17.91
CA GLU A 70 29.43 16.46 -18.06
C GLU A 70 28.86 15.10 -17.57
N MET A 71 29.52 13.99 -17.90
CA MET A 71 29.12 12.67 -17.39
C MET A 71 29.19 12.58 -15.85
N ARG A 72 30.21 13.18 -15.23
CA ARG A 72 30.32 13.22 -13.77
C ARG A 72 29.21 14.04 -13.14
N LYS A 73 28.87 15.17 -13.73
CA LYS A 73 27.77 16.03 -13.28
C LYS A 73 26.43 15.30 -13.36
N GLN A 74 26.18 14.57 -14.45
CA GLN A 74 24.98 13.74 -14.58
C GLN A 74 24.93 12.64 -13.50
N LEU A 75 26.06 11.96 -13.26
CA LEU A 75 26.14 10.92 -12.22
C LEU A 75 25.85 11.49 -10.82
N GLU A 76 26.31 12.71 -10.52
CA GLU A 76 26.05 13.37 -9.25
C GLU A 76 24.57 13.72 -9.08
N ILE A 77 23.91 14.17 -10.15
CA ILE A 77 22.45 14.39 -10.18
C ILE A 77 21.71 13.08 -9.92
N ASP A 78 22.10 11.98 -10.58
CA ASP A 78 21.47 10.68 -10.42
C ASP A 78 21.65 10.12 -8.99
N GLN A 79 22.84 10.30 -8.41
CA GLN A 79 23.11 9.91 -7.02
C GLN A 79 22.27 10.73 -6.03
N GLN A 80 22.11 12.04 -6.27
CA GLN A 80 21.28 12.89 -5.43
C GLN A 80 19.80 12.50 -5.52
N SER A 81 19.31 12.27 -6.75
CA SER A 81 17.94 11.78 -7.00
C SER A 81 17.67 10.46 -6.26
N MET A 82 18.62 9.53 -6.29
CA MET A 82 18.50 8.25 -5.57
C MET A 82 18.46 8.43 -4.04
N LYS A 83 19.26 9.35 -3.50
CA LYS A 83 19.22 9.69 -2.07
C LYS A 83 17.88 10.29 -1.66
N ASP A 84 17.36 11.21 -2.46
CA ASP A 84 16.08 11.88 -2.19
C ASP A 84 14.91 10.88 -2.24
N MET A 85 14.93 9.96 -3.21
CA MET A 85 13.97 8.85 -3.30
C MET A 85 14.02 7.94 -2.07
N LEU A 86 15.21 7.57 -1.61
CA LEU A 86 15.39 6.74 -0.42
C LEU A 86 14.89 7.44 0.86
N GLU A 87 15.14 8.74 0.99
CA GLU A 87 14.69 9.51 2.15
C GLU A 87 13.17 9.71 2.14
N ALA A 88 12.57 9.91 0.97
CA ALA A 88 11.13 9.94 0.79
C ALA A 88 10.48 8.61 1.19
N GLU A 89 11.07 7.47 0.83
CA GLU A 89 10.56 6.15 1.21
C GLU A 89 10.70 5.88 2.72
N LYS A 90 11.83 6.26 3.33
CA LYS A 90 11.98 6.23 4.79
C LYS A 90 10.93 7.08 5.49
N LYS A 91 10.58 8.23 4.91
CA LYS A 91 9.52 9.10 5.46
C LYS A 91 8.16 8.41 5.39
N ARG A 92 7.80 7.82 4.24
CA ARG A 92 6.57 7.02 4.09
C ARG A 92 6.48 5.88 5.10
N LEU A 93 7.58 5.16 5.32
CA LEU A 93 7.64 4.08 6.32
C LEU A 93 7.45 4.62 7.75
N ARG A 94 7.99 5.78 8.09
CA ARG A 94 7.77 6.42 9.40
C ARG A 94 6.31 6.83 9.57
N GLU A 95 5.69 7.41 8.55
CA GLU A 95 4.27 7.81 8.55
C GLU A 95 3.34 6.59 8.67
N HIS A 96 3.59 5.53 7.90
CA HIS A 96 2.85 4.28 7.97
C HIS A 96 2.97 3.62 9.36
N ASN A 97 4.18 3.61 9.94
CA ASN A 97 4.38 3.09 11.30
C ASN A 97 3.68 3.95 12.36
N LEU A 98 3.62 5.28 12.19
CA LEU A 98 2.88 6.15 13.10
C LEU A 98 1.37 5.83 13.07
N CYS A 99 0.81 5.61 11.89
CA CYS A 99 -0.58 5.20 11.72
C CYS A 99 -0.84 3.86 12.41
N ASN A 100 0.05 2.88 12.22
CA ASN A 100 -0.04 1.59 12.91
C ASN A 100 0.11 1.69 14.42
N VAL A 101 0.91 2.64 14.95
CA VAL A 101 1.03 2.84 16.41
C VAL A 101 -0.20 3.53 16.99
N GLN A 102 -0.84 4.44 16.25
CA GLN A 102 -2.11 5.05 16.66
C GLN A 102 -3.26 4.04 16.60
N GLU A 103 -3.32 3.22 15.55
CA GLU A 103 -4.26 2.10 15.47
C GLU A 103 -4.00 1.05 16.54
N LYS A 104 -2.73 0.75 16.85
CA LYS A 104 -2.38 -0.13 17.98
C LYS A 104 -2.64 0.50 19.33
N GLY A 105 -2.56 1.82 19.48
CA GLY A 105 -2.95 2.54 20.70
C GLY A 105 -4.45 2.46 20.93
N ALA A 106 -5.26 2.67 19.88
CA ALA A 106 -6.69 2.43 19.92
C ALA A 106 -7.03 0.95 20.13
N ALA A 107 -6.29 0.03 19.51
CA ALA A 107 -6.43 -1.39 19.75
C ALA A 107 -5.95 -1.81 21.14
N GLN A 108 -5.05 -1.05 21.78
CA GLN A 108 -4.56 -1.28 23.14
C GLN A 108 -5.54 -0.75 24.18
N GLU A 109 -6.25 0.36 23.92
CA GLU A 109 -7.45 0.72 24.69
C GLU A 109 -8.57 -0.31 24.52
N VAL A 110 -8.78 -0.86 23.30
CA VAL A 110 -9.71 -1.99 23.08
C VAL A 110 -9.18 -3.30 23.72
N PHE A 111 -7.87 -3.47 23.83
CA PHE A 111 -7.22 -4.62 24.48
C PHE A 111 -7.29 -4.52 26.01
N GLU A 112 -7.18 -3.33 26.59
CA GLU A 112 -7.44 -3.06 28.01
C GLU A 112 -8.93 -3.22 28.31
N PHE A 113 -9.83 -2.74 27.44
CA PHE A 113 -11.27 -2.97 27.55
C PHE A 113 -11.64 -4.47 27.45
N LYS A 114 -10.93 -5.24 26.61
CA LYS A 114 -11.10 -6.70 26.50
C LYS A 114 -10.40 -7.50 27.61
N ASN A 115 -9.29 -7.03 28.17
CA ASN A 115 -8.69 -7.64 29.35
C ASN A 115 -9.61 -7.50 30.57
N GLN A 116 -10.41 -6.43 30.63
CA GLN A 116 -11.50 -6.31 31.61
C GLN A 116 -12.60 -7.38 31.39
N SER A 117 -12.91 -7.77 30.15
CA SER A 117 -13.77 -8.93 29.84
C SER A 117 -13.08 -10.31 29.98
N ILE A 118 -11.76 -10.37 30.12
CA ILE A 118 -11.04 -11.63 30.43
C ILE A 118 -11.13 -11.93 31.93
N GLU A 119 -11.18 -10.91 32.81
CA GLU A 119 -11.52 -11.13 34.22
C GLU A 119 -12.94 -11.69 34.41
N GLU A 120 -13.88 -11.37 33.52
CA GLU A 120 -15.24 -11.94 33.56
C GLU A 120 -15.35 -13.37 32.97
N ASN A 121 -14.36 -13.85 32.21
CA ASN A 121 -14.32 -15.22 31.67
C ASN A 121 -13.32 -16.15 32.39
N HIS A 122 -12.65 -15.67 33.44
CA HIS A 122 -11.84 -16.52 34.33
C HIS A 122 -12.69 -17.48 35.20
N GLY A 123 -14.03 -17.38 35.14
CA GLY A 123 -14.95 -18.18 35.94
C GLY A 123 -15.16 -19.63 35.51
N ASP A 124 -14.67 -20.06 34.33
CA ASP A 124 -14.97 -21.42 33.81
C ASP A 124 -13.80 -22.41 33.87
N TRP A 125 -12.59 -21.94 34.24
CA TRP A 125 -11.38 -22.79 34.30
C TRP A 125 -11.23 -23.60 35.60
N GLN A 126 -12.24 -23.61 36.49
CA GLN A 126 -12.16 -24.32 37.77
C GLN A 126 -13.22 -25.42 37.98
N ILE A 127 -14.03 -25.78 36.97
CA ILE A 127 -15.23 -26.60 37.23
C ILE A 127 -14.95 -28.11 37.39
N THR A 128 -13.81 -28.66 36.97
CA THR A 128 -13.61 -30.13 37.01
C THR A 128 -12.83 -30.65 38.23
N GLY A 129 -12.18 -29.80 39.03
CA GLY A 129 -11.42 -30.22 40.22
C GLY A 129 -10.29 -31.24 39.96
N ARG A 130 -9.98 -31.51 38.69
CA ARG A 130 -8.92 -32.41 38.24
C ARG A 130 -7.66 -31.57 38.03
N ILE A 131 -6.54 -32.02 38.59
CA ILE A 131 -5.22 -31.44 38.29
C ILE A 131 -4.89 -31.82 36.84
N GLU A 132 -4.82 -30.83 35.96
CA GLU A 132 -4.42 -31.02 34.55
C GLU A 132 -2.98 -31.53 34.47
N ASP A 133 -2.72 -32.43 33.54
CA ASP A 133 -1.36 -32.87 33.25
C ASP A 133 -0.58 -31.72 32.58
N THR A 134 0.76 -31.73 32.71
CA THR A 134 1.62 -30.73 32.08
C THR A 134 1.43 -30.69 30.57
N ASP A 135 1.16 -31.85 29.96
CA ASP A 135 0.87 -31.97 28.53
C ASP A 135 -0.47 -31.33 28.15
N GLU A 136 -1.51 -31.48 28.98
CA GLU A 136 -2.84 -30.87 28.77
C GLU A 136 -2.75 -29.33 28.84
N VAL A 137 -1.95 -28.80 29.76
CA VAL A 137 -1.71 -27.34 29.91
C VAL A 137 -0.99 -26.77 28.69
N GLU A 138 0.02 -27.47 28.17
CA GLU A 138 0.76 -27.01 26.99
C GLU A 138 -0.12 -27.05 25.73
N GLU A 139 -0.93 -28.10 25.56
CA GLU A 139 -1.90 -28.19 24.45
C GLU A 139 -2.92 -27.05 24.51
N CYS A 140 -3.47 -26.74 25.68
CA CYS A 140 -4.37 -25.60 25.88
C CYS A 140 -3.71 -24.28 25.49
N ARG A 141 -2.43 -24.08 25.88
CA ARG A 141 -1.66 -22.89 25.53
C ARG A 141 -1.46 -22.75 24.03
N ILE A 142 -1.09 -23.83 23.35
CA ILE A 142 -0.93 -23.88 21.89
C ILE A 142 -2.26 -23.56 21.21
N ASN A 143 -3.34 -24.25 21.58
CA ASN A 143 -4.68 -24.04 21.01
C ASN A 143 -5.18 -22.60 21.19
N HIS A 144 -4.93 -22.01 22.36
CA HIS A 144 -5.27 -20.60 22.61
C HIS A 144 -4.45 -19.65 21.74
N SER A 145 -3.15 -19.90 21.59
CA SER A 145 -2.28 -19.10 20.72
C SER A 145 -2.70 -19.20 19.24
N ASP A 146 -3.05 -20.41 18.78
CA ASP A 146 -3.51 -20.66 17.41
C ASP A 146 -4.85 -20.00 17.13
N LYS A 147 -5.80 -20.07 18.07
CA LYS A 147 -7.10 -19.41 17.97
C LYS A 147 -6.92 -17.89 17.83
N ARG A 148 -6.02 -17.29 18.61
CA ARG A 148 -5.68 -15.86 18.50
C ARG A 148 -5.04 -15.53 17.16
N LEU A 149 -4.07 -16.31 16.70
CA LEU A 149 -3.43 -16.09 15.40
C LEU A 149 -4.42 -16.22 14.23
N LYS A 150 -5.35 -17.17 14.30
CA LYS A 150 -6.45 -17.30 13.33
C LYS A 150 -7.29 -16.03 13.29
N GLN A 151 -7.69 -15.49 14.45
CA GLN A 151 -8.44 -14.24 14.53
C GLN A 151 -7.66 -13.05 13.96
N CYS A 152 -6.35 -12.93 14.25
CA CYS A 152 -5.51 -11.88 13.68
C CYS A 152 -5.44 -11.96 12.15
N ARG A 153 -5.20 -13.15 11.59
CA ARG A 153 -5.13 -13.35 10.13
C ARG A 153 -6.45 -13.02 9.44
N VAL A 154 -7.56 -13.37 10.06
CA VAL A 154 -8.90 -13.02 9.60
C VAL A 154 -9.08 -11.50 9.55
N TRP A 155 -8.74 -10.81 10.64
CA TRP A 155 -8.85 -9.37 10.71
C TRP A 155 -7.94 -8.68 9.67
N GLU A 156 -6.68 -9.09 9.55
CA GLU A 156 -5.76 -8.57 8.53
C GLU A 156 -6.29 -8.78 7.11
N ARG A 157 -6.89 -9.94 6.83
CA ARG A 157 -7.52 -10.20 5.53
C ARG A 157 -8.67 -9.22 5.27
N ARG A 158 -9.54 -8.96 6.27
CA ARG A 158 -10.66 -8.02 6.14
C ARG A 158 -10.16 -6.61 5.86
N VAL A 159 -9.15 -6.15 6.61
CA VAL A 159 -8.52 -4.84 6.40
C VAL A 159 -7.94 -4.74 4.99
N ASN A 160 -7.20 -5.75 4.53
CA ASN A 160 -6.61 -5.76 3.19
C ASN A 160 -7.66 -5.73 2.07
N ILE A 161 -8.75 -6.49 2.21
CA ILE A 161 -9.86 -6.48 1.23
C ILE A 161 -10.53 -5.11 1.20
N TYR A 162 -10.82 -4.53 2.38
CA TYR A 162 -11.37 -3.19 2.50
C TYR A 162 -10.49 -2.14 1.81
N GLN A 163 -9.19 -2.15 2.11
CA GLN A 163 -8.22 -1.21 1.53
C GLN A 163 -8.17 -1.33 0.01
N CYS A 164 -8.20 -2.57 -0.50
CA CYS A 164 -8.24 -2.84 -1.95
C CYS A 164 -9.49 -2.25 -2.59
N HIS A 165 -10.68 -2.48 -2.01
CA HIS A 165 -11.93 -1.96 -2.53
C HIS A 165 -11.98 -0.42 -2.49
N ILE A 166 -11.54 0.21 -1.39
CA ILE A 166 -11.43 1.67 -1.32
C ILE A 166 -10.53 2.20 -2.44
N THR A 167 -9.35 1.61 -2.61
CA THR A 167 -8.40 2.02 -3.65
C THR A 167 -9.00 1.90 -5.06
N ILE A 168 -9.69 0.79 -5.35
CA ILE A 168 -10.33 0.56 -6.66
C ILE A 168 -11.44 1.57 -6.90
N THR A 169 -12.31 1.80 -5.92
CA THR A 169 -13.47 2.69 -6.07
C THR A 169 -13.07 4.15 -6.19
N GLN A 170 -12.09 4.61 -5.40
CA GLN A 170 -11.50 5.93 -5.54
C GLN A 170 -10.85 6.12 -6.90
N GLY A 171 -10.02 5.16 -7.35
CA GLY A 171 -9.40 5.22 -8.67
C GLY A 171 -10.42 5.24 -9.82
N ALA A 172 -11.49 4.44 -9.71
CA ALA A 172 -12.58 4.45 -10.69
C ALA A 172 -13.30 5.80 -10.70
N ALA A 173 -13.66 6.34 -9.54
CA ALA A 173 -14.32 7.65 -9.42
C ALA A 173 -13.46 8.77 -10.05
N GLU A 174 -12.15 8.78 -9.78
CA GLU A 174 -11.23 9.76 -10.37
C GLU A 174 -11.14 9.67 -11.90
N ILE A 175 -11.07 8.45 -12.45
CA ILE A 175 -10.99 8.24 -13.90
C ILE A 175 -12.29 8.73 -14.55
N LYS A 176 -13.44 8.33 -14.01
CA LYS A 176 -14.76 8.69 -14.53
C LYS A 176 -15.04 10.18 -14.43
N GLN A 177 -14.57 10.83 -13.37
CA GLN A 177 -14.65 12.28 -13.23
C GLN A 177 -13.80 13.01 -14.27
N LYS A 178 -12.60 12.51 -14.59
CA LYS A 178 -11.71 13.09 -15.61
C LYS A 178 -12.25 12.90 -17.04
N THR A 179 -12.98 11.82 -17.29
CA THR A 179 -13.58 11.53 -18.60
C THR A 179 -14.99 12.12 -18.76
N GLU A 180 -15.52 12.79 -17.74
CA GLU A 180 -16.87 13.37 -17.71
C GLU A 180 -17.98 12.35 -18.04
N GLU A 181 -17.80 11.10 -17.58
CA GLU A 181 -18.78 10.04 -17.79
C GLU A 181 -20.00 10.17 -16.85
N GLU A 182 -21.18 9.80 -17.36
CA GLU A 182 -22.45 9.92 -16.64
C GLU A 182 -22.51 9.11 -15.33
N ASP A 183 -21.70 8.05 -15.20
CA ASP A 183 -21.64 7.19 -14.02
C ASP A 183 -20.67 7.69 -12.93
N ALA A 184 -19.95 8.79 -13.13
CA ALA A 184 -19.03 9.35 -12.13
C ALA A 184 -19.69 9.57 -10.74
N PRO A 185 -20.93 10.11 -10.64
CA PRO A 185 -21.59 10.28 -9.34
C PRO A 185 -21.90 8.97 -8.63
N ILE A 186 -22.14 7.88 -9.38
CA ILE A 186 -22.43 6.55 -8.83
C ILE A 186 -21.17 5.99 -8.15
N TRP A 187 -20.00 6.13 -8.80
CA TRP A 187 -18.74 5.68 -8.22
C TRP A 187 -18.35 6.48 -6.97
N ALA A 188 -18.56 7.81 -6.98
CA ALA A 188 -18.34 8.64 -5.81
C ALA A 188 -19.24 8.25 -4.62
N TRP A 189 -20.53 8.00 -4.88
CA TRP A 189 -21.46 7.49 -3.87
C TRP A 189 -21.04 6.11 -3.34
N PHE A 190 -20.53 5.25 -4.21
CA PHE A 190 -20.08 3.92 -3.80
C PHE A 190 -18.84 3.98 -2.90
N THR A 191 -17.90 4.89 -3.17
CA THR A 191 -16.77 5.17 -2.26
C THR A 191 -17.26 5.66 -0.90
N ASP A 192 -18.22 6.60 -0.84
CA ASP A 192 -18.80 7.09 0.41
C ASP A 192 -19.49 5.98 1.21
N ILE A 193 -20.17 5.04 0.55
CA ILE A 193 -20.73 3.86 1.22
C ILE A 193 -19.62 2.99 1.81
N MET A 194 -18.55 2.72 1.05
CA MET A 194 -17.45 1.89 1.52
C MET A 194 -16.77 2.52 2.75
N GLU A 195 -16.55 3.83 2.74
CA GLU A 195 -15.99 4.57 3.87
C GLU A 195 -16.91 4.53 5.10
N LYS A 196 -18.23 4.66 4.91
CA LYS A 196 -19.22 4.55 6.00
C LYS A 196 -19.32 3.16 6.60
N LEU A 197 -19.22 2.12 5.78
CA LEU A 197 -19.24 0.73 6.25
C LEU A 197 -17.94 0.34 6.96
N GLY A 198 -16.82 0.98 6.60
CA GLY A 198 -15.50 0.71 7.16
C GLY A 198 -15.03 -0.73 6.93
N ALA A 199 -13.94 -1.10 7.60
CA ALA A 199 -13.38 -2.45 7.50
C ALA A 199 -14.32 -3.53 8.08
N ASP A 200 -15.18 -3.16 9.04
CA ASP A 200 -16.09 -4.09 9.73
C ASP A 200 -17.36 -4.38 8.93
N GLY A 201 -17.83 -3.45 8.10
CA GLY A 201 -19.04 -3.62 7.27
C GLY A 201 -18.84 -4.50 6.02
N MET A 202 -17.61 -4.91 5.73
CA MET A 202 -17.22 -5.68 4.53
C MET A 202 -17.33 -7.21 4.71
N SER A 203 -17.89 -7.66 5.83
CA SER A 203 -17.92 -9.07 6.24
C SER A 203 -19.24 -9.75 5.88
N SER A 204 -19.33 -10.38 4.70
CA SER A 204 -20.39 -11.38 4.43
C SER A 204 -19.87 -12.80 4.13
N ASP A 205 -18.57 -13.00 3.93
CA ASP A 205 -18.03 -14.27 3.41
C ASP A 205 -17.28 -15.13 4.44
N GLU A 206 -17.42 -14.85 5.75
CA GLU A 206 -16.82 -15.69 6.79
C GLU A 206 -17.87 -16.47 7.57
N SER A 207 -18.46 -17.47 6.90
CA SER A 207 -19.03 -18.66 7.55
C SER A 207 -17.94 -19.64 8.04
N MET A 208 -16.72 -19.17 8.29
CA MET A 208 -15.55 -19.95 8.72
C MET A 208 -15.42 -20.01 10.26
N THR A 209 -16.53 -19.91 10.97
CA THR A 209 -16.61 -20.42 12.35
C THR A 209 -16.84 -21.93 12.28
N GLU A 210 -15.81 -22.69 11.92
CA GLU A 210 -15.88 -24.17 11.87
C GLU A 210 -16.18 -24.81 13.25
N ASP A 211 -16.06 -24.07 14.36
CA ASP A 211 -16.31 -24.60 15.71
C ASP A 211 -17.72 -24.33 16.26
N LYS A 212 -18.53 -23.52 15.57
CA LYS A 212 -19.98 -23.47 15.81
C LYS A 212 -20.65 -23.75 14.49
N ILE A 213 -21.08 -24.99 14.31
CA ILE A 213 -21.94 -25.43 13.22
C ILE A 213 -23.21 -24.57 13.23
N HIS A 214 -23.15 -23.39 12.64
CA HIS A 214 -24.30 -22.79 12.01
C HIS A 214 -24.30 -23.36 10.61
N VAL A 215 -25.34 -24.13 10.30
CA VAL A 215 -25.57 -24.68 8.97
C VAL A 215 -25.75 -23.49 8.02
N VAL A 216 -24.65 -22.96 7.51
CA VAL A 216 -24.68 -21.98 6.44
C VAL A 216 -24.88 -22.78 5.17
N TYR A 217 -26.12 -22.80 4.71
CA TYR A 217 -26.47 -23.43 3.45
C TYR A 217 -25.73 -22.71 2.33
N CYS A 218 -24.72 -23.37 1.77
CA CYS A 218 -23.97 -22.87 0.63
C CYS A 218 -24.93 -22.64 -0.55
N THR A 219 -25.23 -21.37 -0.86
CA THR A 219 -26.24 -21.00 -1.88
C THR A 219 -25.88 -21.50 -3.28
N LYS A 220 -24.60 -21.79 -3.55
CA LYS A 220 -24.14 -22.42 -4.80
C LYS A 220 -24.49 -23.91 -4.92
N ILE A 221 -24.82 -24.60 -3.81
CA ILE A 221 -25.13 -26.05 -3.76
C ILE A 221 -26.61 -26.28 -3.44
N MET A 222 -27.41 -25.21 -3.38
CA MET A 222 -28.84 -25.34 -3.17
C MET A 222 -29.54 -25.84 -4.44
N LEU A 223 -30.17 -27.02 -4.34
CA LEU A 223 -30.85 -27.69 -5.46
C LEU A 223 -31.93 -26.82 -6.14
N TRP A 224 -32.56 -25.88 -5.43
CA TRP A 224 -33.59 -24.98 -5.97
C TRP A 224 -33.03 -23.92 -6.94
N ARG A 225 -31.71 -23.69 -6.98
CA ARG A 225 -31.09 -22.83 -8.00
C ARG A 225 -30.78 -23.53 -9.34
N ARG A 226 -30.81 -24.87 -9.41
CA ARG A 226 -30.60 -25.58 -10.68
C ARG A 226 -31.75 -25.37 -11.66
N ASP A 227 -32.94 -25.07 -11.16
CA ASP A 227 -34.17 -24.89 -11.95
C ASP A 227 -34.80 -23.50 -11.66
N LEU A 228 -33.97 -22.46 -11.49
CA LEU A 228 -34.47 -21.11 -11.18
C LEU A 228 -35.45 -20.59 -12.23
N GLU A 229 -35.23 -20.93 -13.51
CA GLU A 229 -36.15 -20.60 -14.61
C GLU A 229 -37.51 -21.28 -14.46
N LYS A 230 -37.55 -22.51 -13.96
CA LYS A 230 -38.79 -23.26 -13.72
C LYS A 230 -39.57 -22.67 -12.54
N GLU A 231 -38.89 -22.38 -11.43
CA GLU A 231 -39.53 -21.78 -10.24
C GLU A 231 -39.99 -20.35 -10.51
N MET A 232 -39.20 -19.55 -11.23
CA MET A 232 -39.63 -18.23 -11.72
C MET A 232 -40.79 -18.33 -12.72
N GLY A 233 -40.82 -19.38 -13.54
CA GLY A 233 -41.95 -19.69 -14.41
C GLY A 233 -43.24 -19.98 -13.62
N ILE A 234 -43.15 -20.69 -12.48
CA ILE A 234 -44.29 -20.94 -11.60
C ILE A 234 -44.79 -19.62 -11.00
N LEU A 235 -43.91 -18.78 -10.46
CA LEU A 235 -44.28 -17.47 -9.92
C LEU A 235 -44.92 -16.56 -10.98
N ASN A 236 -44.36 -16.50 -12.19
CA ASN A 236 -44.94 -15.73 -13.30
C ASN A 236 -46.31 -16.27 -13.73
N SER A 237 -46.50 -17.60 -13.72
CA SER A 237 -47.79 -18.21 -14.03
C SER A 237 -48.86 -17.92 -12.97
N GLN A 238 -48.45 -17.75 -11.70
CA GLN A 238 -49.33 -17.35 -10.61
C GLN A 238 -49.64 -15.83 -10.62
N GLN A 239 -48.71 -15.00 -11.11
CA GLN A 239 -48.93 -13.55 -11.24
C GLN A 239 -49.88 -13.17 -12.38
N LEU A 240 -50.06 -14.03 -13.40
CA LEU A 240 -50.98 -13.80 -14.50
C LEU A 240 -52.48 -13.95 -14.12
N HIS A 241 -52.81 -14.24 -12.86
CA HIS A 241 -54.19 -14.31 -12.40
C HIS A 241 -54.50 -13.37 -11.23
N ILE A 242 -53.87 -12.18 -11.20
CA ILE A 242 -54.47 -11.05 -10.52
C ILE A 242 -55.23 -10.25 -11.59
N PRO A 243 -56.55 -10.45 -11.76
CA PRO A 243 -57.33 -9.60 -12.63
C PRO A 243 -57.25 -8.19 -12.06
N LEU A 244 -56.43 -7.34 -12.68
CA LEU A 244 -56.53 -5.90 -12.54
C LEU A 244 -57.92 -5.53 -13.07
N LYS A 245 -58.93 -5.60 -12.20
CA LYS A 245 -60.15 -4.81 -12.36
C LYS A 245 -59.71 -3.36 -12.20
N MET A 246 -59.22 -2.79 -13.30
CA MET A 246 -59.23 -1.35 -13.50
C MET A 246 -60.72 -0.99 -13.61
N ASP A 247 -61.28 -0.50 -12.50
CA ASP A 247 -62.59 0.12 -12.52
C ASP A 247 -62.46 1.43 -13.31
N ASP A 248 -62.83 1.41 -14.59
CA ASP A 248 -62.99 2.58 -15.48
C ASP A 248 -64.17 3.48 -15.07
N SER A 249 -64.46 3.57 -13.76
CA SER A 249 -65.64 4.25 -13.21
C SER A 249 -65.26 5.54 -12.46
N LEU A 250 -64.45 6.40 -13.07
CA LEU A 250 -64.30 7.80 -12.65
C LEU A 250 -64.17 8.72 -13.88
N GLY A 251 -65.08 8.55 -14.83
CA GLY A 251 -65.35 9.50 -15.90
C GLY A 251 -66.76 10.06 -15.79
N GLN A 252 -67.08 10.81 -14.73
CA GLN A 252 -68.34 11.57 -14.71
C GLN A 252 -68.27 12.84 -13.85
N GLN A 253 -68.28 13.96 -14.56
CA GLN A 253 -68.98 15.21 -14.27
C GLN A 253 -68.63 15.98 -12.99
N VAL A 254 -67.88 17.07 -13.16
CA VAL A 254 -68.21 18.37 -12.55
C VAL A 254 -67.93 19.48 -13.58
N GLU A 255 -68.92 19.78 -14.41
CA GLU A 255 -69.11 21.13 -14.96
C GLU A 255 -69.84 21.93 -13.88
N ALA A 256 -69.23 23.02 -13.39
CA ALA A 256 -69.96 24.09 -12.72
C ALA A 256 -69.15 25.40 -12.81
N ASP A 257 -69.60 26.26 -13.72
CA ASP A 257 -69.78 27.69 -13.55
C ASP A 257 -68.78 28.47 -12.69
N THR A 258 -68.00 29.35 -13.33
CA THR A 258 -67.72 30.67 -12.74
C THR A 258 -67.65 31.75 -13.82
N ASN A 259 -68.77 32.47 -13.86
CA ASN A 259 -69.12 33.68 -14.60
C ASN A 259 -68.15 34.85 -14.34
N PRO A 260 -67.79 35.68 -15.35
CA PRO A 260 -67.26 37.01 -15.13
C PRO A 260 -68.35 38.08 -15.39
N GLN A 261 -68.63 38.92 -14.39
CA GLN A 261 -69.15 40.27 -14.57
C GLN A 261 -68.03 41.28 -14.31
#